data_AF-A0A963K0R8-F1
#
_entry.id   AF-A0A963K0R8-F1
#
_cell.length_a   1.000
_cell.length_b   1.000
_cell.length_c   1.000
_cell.angle_alpha   90.00
_cell.angle_beta   90.00
_cell.angle_gamma   90.00
#
_symmetry.space_group_name_H-M   'P 1'
#
loop_
_entity.id
_entity.type
_entity.pdbx_description
1 polymer ?
#
loop_
_entity_poly.entity_id
_entity_poly.type
_entity_poly.pdbx_seq_one_letter_code
_entity_poly.pdbx_strand_id
1 'polypeptide(L)'
;MTRPEEALHLVAVHAEGEIGKVIVAGAPTIPGRSVLDKLVHLNTVDDGLRRFCILEPRGGPQASAILLLDPIEPGTDAGFIVMQPDTCHAMSGSNAICVTTALLETGRVAMREPETRLVLDTAAGPVPVLATCRAGKCERVQLDMPWSFVVEDGLSFEVEGQGRVEAAIAFGGVFYLLVEAAPLGLDIAPGSARRLVEAGMAILEEAQRRWQPTHPERPGIEGIAYLMFMAESVGRRTNATIMPPGRVDR
;
A
#
# COMPACT_ATOMS: atom_id res chain seq x y z
N MET A 1 3.54 -16.32 18.04
CA MET A 1 2.09 -16.09 17.88
C MET A 1 1.87 -14.59 17.96
N THR A 2 1.59 -13.92 16.84
CA THR A 2 1.42 -12.46 16.70
C THR A 2 -0.02 -12.02 16.97
N ARG A 3 -0.80 -12.80 17.71
CA ARG A 3 -2.17 -12.39 18.10
C ARG A 3 -2.09 -11.48 19.33
N PRO A 4 -2.91 -10.41 19.40
CA PRO A 4 -2.98 -9.59 20.59
C PRO A 4 -3.48 -10.40 21.79
N GLU A 5 -2.88 -10.18 22.96
CA GLU A 5 -3.27 -10.85 24.22
C GLU A 5 -4.51 -10.18 24.85
N GLU A 6 -4.74 -8.90 24.56
CA GLU A 6 -5.89 -8.13 25.06
C GLU A 6 -6.60 -7.37 23.92
N ALA A 7 -6.46 -6.04 23.88
CA ALA A 7 -7.15 -5.14 22.96
C ALA A 7 -6.17 -4.40 22.05
N LEU A 8 -6.61 -4.13 20.82
CA LEU A 8 -5.93 -3.20 19.91
C LEU A 8 -6.64 -1.84 19.95
N HIS A 9 -5.87 -0.77 20.07
CA HIS A 9 -6.38 0.59 19.89
C HIS A 9 -6.06 1.05 18.48
N LEU A 10 -7.07 1.54 17.77
CA LEU A 10 -6.92 2.00 16.39
C LEU A 10 -7.43 3.43 16.23
N VAL A 11 -6.77 4.20 15.37
CA VAL A 11 -7.28 5.45 14.82
C VAL A 11 -7.83 5.14 13.44
N ALA A 12 -9.12 5.39 13.22
CA ALA A 12 -9.75 5.20 11.92
C ALA A 12 -9.49 6.42 11.04
N VAL A 13 -8.81 6.21 9.91
CA VAL A 13 -8.45 7.26 8.95
C VAL A 13 -8.78 6.76 7.54
N HIS A 14 -9.05 7.68 6.62
CA HIS A 14 -8.98 7.42 5.19
C HIS A 14 -8.21 8.55 4.49
N ALA A 15 -7.54 8.23 3.40
CA ALA A 15 -6.94 9.20 2.49
C ALA A 15 -7.76 9.18 1.20
N GLU A 16 -8.53 10.24 0.94
CA GLU A 16 -9.36 10.41 -0.27
C GLU A 16 -10.37 9.27 -0.57
N GLY A 17 -10.63 8.41 0.42
CA GLY A 17 -11.60 7.31 0.34
C GLY A 17 -10.97 5.96 0.67
N GLU A 18 -9.65 5.84 0.53
CA GLU A 18 -8.91 4.61 0.85
C GLU A 18 -8.70 4.48 2.35
N ILE A 19 -9.19 3.40 2.94
CA ILE A 19 -9.27 3.22 4.40
C ILE A 19 -7.93 2.70 4.95
N GLY A 20 -7.35 3.45 5.89
CA GLY A 20 -6.13 3.10 6.62
C GLY A 20 -6.33 3.17 8.12
N LYS A 21 -6.67 2.03 8.76
CA LYS A 21 -6.86 1.94 10.22
C LYS A 21 -5.51 1.83 10.92
N VAL A 22 -5.05 2.88 11.59
CA VAL A 22 -3.73 2.91 12.24
C VAL A 22 -3.81 2.25 13.61
N ILE A 23 -3.15 1.11 13.79
CA ILE A 23 -3.00 0.43 15.08
C ILE A 23 -1.95 1.16 15.89
N VAL A 24 -2.33 1.51 17.09
CA VAL A 24 -1.76 2.66 17.80
C VAL A 24 -1.35 2.31 19.23
N ALA A 25 -1.86 1.18 19.73
CA ALA A 25 -1.42 0.48 20.93
C ALA A 25 -1.94 -0.97 20.93
N GLY A 26 -1.29 -1.85 21.70
CA GLY A 26 -1.72 -3.23 21.95
C GLY A 26 -1.25 -4.28 20.94
N ALA A 27 -0.55 -3.87 19.88
CA ALA A 27 0.06 -4.81 18.93
C ALA A 27 1.22 -5.57 19.58
N PRO A 28 1.40 -6.86 19.29
CA PRO A 28 2.55 -7.62 19.78
C PRO A 28 3.83 -7.19 19.08
N THR A 29 4.96 -7.43 19.74
CA THR A 29 6.28 -7.22 19.12
C THR A 29 6.47 -8.18 17.96
N ILE A 30 6.72 -7.64 16.77
CA ILE A 30 7.08 -8.42 15.59
C ILE A 30 8.60 -8.66 15.58
N PRO A 31 9.09 -9.91 15.48
CA PRO A 31 10.51 -10.20 15.33
C PRO A 31 11.12 -9.55 14.08
N GLY A 32 12.35 -9.04 14.20
CA GLY A 32 13.09 -8.41 13.11
C GLY A 32 13.87 -7.17 13.55
N ARG A 33 15.00 -6.91 12.88
CA ARG A 33 15.90 -5.79 13.18
C ARG A 33 15.65 -4.55 12.32
N SER A 34 14.82 -4.67 11.30
CA SER A 34 14.38 -3.60 10.39
C SER A 34 12.88 -3.71 10.12
N VAL A 35 12.27 -2.68 9.52
CA VAL A 35 10.87 -2.77 9.05
C VAL A 35 10.72 -3.87 8.00
N LEU A 36 11.73 -4.06 7.15
CA LEU A 36 11.76 -5.14 6.14
C LEU A 36 11.79 -6.53 6.80
N ASP A 37 12.62 -6.75 7.83
CA ASP A 37 12.66 -8.04 8.54
C ASP A 37 11.30 -8.38 9.15
N LYS A 38 10.64 -7.36 9.74
CA LYS A 38 9.32 -7.50 10.35
C LYS A 38 8.23 -7.78 9.30
N LEU A 39 8.31 -7.11 8.14
CA LEU A 39 7.44 -7.39 7.00
C LEU A 39 7.59 -8.85 6.56
N VAL A 40 8.83 -9.32 6.34
CA VAL A 40 9.12 -10.69 5.94
C VAL A 40 8.61 -11.67 7.00
N HIS A 41 8.79 -11.39 8.29
CA HIS A 41 8.28 -12.23 9.37
C HIS A 41 6.76 -12.39 9.31
N LEU A 42 6.01 -11.29 9.15
CA LEU A 42 4.55 -11.33 9.05
C LEU A 42 4.09 -12.15 7.84
N ASN A 43 4.78 -12.02 6.70
CA ASN A 43 4.40 -12.69 5.46
C ASN A 43 4.81 -14.17 5.39
N THR A 44 5.88 -14.57 6.09
CA THR A 44 6.48 -15.93 5.93
C THR A 44 6.43 -16.80 7.19
N VAL A 45 6.26 -16.21 8.37
CA VAL A 45 6.31 -16.93 9.65
C VAL A 45 4.98 -16.89 10.39
N ASP A 46 4.41 -15.69 10.62
CA ASP A 46 3.18 -15.55 11.42
C ASP A 46 2.31 -14.37 10.99
N ASP A 47 1.37 -14.68 10.10
CA ASP A 47 0.37 -13.77 9.56
C ASP A 47 -0.86 -13.55 10.48
N GLY A 48 -0.77 -13.98 11.75
CA GLY A 48 -1.87 -13.96 12.71
C GLY A 48 -2.45 -12.56 12.95
N LEU A 49 -1.59 -11.55 13.06
CA LEU A 49 -2.00 -10.16 13.32
C LEU A 49 -2.81 -9.56 12.16
N ARG A 50 -2.30 -9.66 10.92
CA ARG A 50 -2.99 -9.14 9.73
C ARG A 50 -4.37 -9.75 9.61
N ARG A 51 -4.47 -11.09 9.71
CA ARG A 51 -5.75 -11.81 9.62
C ARG A 51 -6.72 -11.38 10.71
N PHE A 52 -6.25 -11.16 11.93
CA PHE A 52 -7.10 -10.65 13.02
C PHE A 52 -7.67 -9.26 12.73
N CYS A 53 -6.88 -8.38 12.14
CA CYS A 53 -7.24 -6.99 11.87
C CYS A 53 -8.06 -6.79 10.58
N ILE A 54 -7.80 -7.59 9.55
CA ILE A 54 -8.36 -7.41 8.21
C ILE A 54 -9.57 -8.27 7.93
N LEU A 55 -9.63 -9.49 8.47
CA LEU A 55 -10.77 -10.37 8.20
C LEU A 55 -12.02 -9.92 8.98
N GLU A 56 -13.17 -10.24 8.41
CA GLU A 56 -14.44 -10.13 9.11
C GLU A 56 -14.41 -10.99 10.39
N PRO A 57 -15.05 -10.53 11.48
CA PRO A 57 -16.01 -9.41 11.56
C PRO A 57 -15.40 -8.05 11.93
N ARG A 58 -14.06 -7.92 12.01
CA ARG A 58 -13.39 -6.71 12.53
C ARG A 58 -12.91 -5.77 11.42
N GLY A 59 -12.43 -6.38 10.35
CA GLY A 59 -11.97 -5.69 9.16
C GLY A 59 -12.97 -5.79 8.01
N GLY A 60 -12.44 -5.74 6.80
CA GLY A 60 -13.18 -5.88 5.57
C GLY A 60 -12.20 -5.83 4.39
N PRO A 61 -12.54 -6.46 3.26
CA PRO A 61 -11.66 -6.52 2.09
C PRO A 61 -11.31 -5.13 1.53
N GLN A 62 -12.13 -4.11 1.77
CA GLN A 62 -11.92 -2.73 1.34
C GLN A 62 -10.94 -1.92 2.21
N ALA A 63 -10.48 -2.45 3.34
CA ALA A 63 -9.68 -1.69 4.30
C ALA A 63 -8.23 -2.18 4.37
N SER A 64 -7.34 -1.29 4.80
CA SER A 64 -6.01 -1.62 5.27
C SER A 64 -5.95 -1.40 6.79
N ALA A 65 -5.16 -2.23 7.47
CA ALA A 65 -4.76 -2.03 8.85
C ALA A 65 -3.28 -1.68 8.83
N ILE A 66 -2.87 -0.70 9.61
CA ILE A 66 -1.51 -0.18 9.56
C ILE A 66 -0.89 -0.44 10.93
N LEU A 67 0.10 -1.31 10.98
CA LEU A 67 0.87 -1.55 12.19
C LEU A 67 1.86 -0.40 12.36
N LEU A 68 1.61 0.49 13.32
CA LEU A 68 2.57 1.52 13.72
C LEU A 68 3.71 0.87 14.51
N LEU A 69 4.94 1.29 14.20
CA LEU A 69 6.17 0.84 14.82
C LEU A 69 6.93 2.04 15.39
N ASP A 70 7.70 1.80 16.44
CA ASP A 70 8.76 2.73 16.83
C ASP A 70 9.77 2.88 15.67
N PRO A 71 10.43 4.04 15.55
CA PRO A 71 11.46 4.24 14.54
C PRO A 71 12.63 3.26 14.75
N ILE A 72 13.07 2.60 13.66
CA ILE A 72 14.16 1.62 13.70
C ILE A 72 15.39 2.18 12.97
N GLU A 73 15.19 2.66 11.75
CA GLU A 73 16.25 3.28 10.97
C GLU A 73 16.63 4.65 11.57
N PRO A 74 17.94 4.95 11.76
CA PRO A 74 18.38 6.24 12.27
C PRO A 74 17.85 7.41 11.44
N GLY A 75 17.33 8.44 12.12
CA GLY A 75 16.78 9.63 11.48
C GLY A 75 15.33 9.52 11.02
N THR A 76 14.64 8.43 11.38
CA THR A 76 13.19 8.27 11.21
C THR A 76 12.43 8.63 12.48
N ASP A 77 11.19 9.10 12.34
CA ASP A 77 10.33 9.54 13.45
C ASP A 77 9.32 8.47 13.87
N ALA A 78 8.90 7.62 12.93
CA ALA A 78 8.00 6.48 13.16
C ALA A 78 8.12 5.47 12.02
N GLY A 79 7.87 4.19 12.30
CA GLY A 79 7.79 3.16 11.26
C GLY A 79 6.37 2.66 11.04
N PHE A 80 6.09 2.06 9.89
CA PHE A 80 4.82 1.34 9.71
C PHE A 80 4.90 0.16 8.73
N ILE A 81 3.98 -0.80 8.91
CA ILE A 81 3.73 -1.89 7.97
C ILE A 81 2.25 -1.86 7.58
N VAL A 82 1.98 -1.93 6.28
CA VAL A 82 0.61 -2.00 5.76
C VAL A 82 0.19 -3.45 5.68
N MET A 83 -0.92 -3.77 6.33
CA MET A 83 -1.54 -5.09 6.36
C MET A 83 -2.83 -5.03 5.54
N GLN A 84 -2.90 -5.81 4.47
CA GLN A 84 -4.03 -5.85 3.53
C GLN A 84 -4.67 -7.24 3.46
N PRO A 85 -5.79 -7.42 2.73
CA PRO A 85 -6.50 -8.70 2.68
C PRO A 85 -5.70 -9.87 2.12
N ASP A 86 -4.72 -9.61 1.28
CA ASP A 86 -3.82 -10.61 0.71
C ASP A 86 -2.61 -10.85 1.60
N THR A 87 -1.81 -9.81 1.84
CA THR A 87 -0.50 -9.89 2.50
C THR A 87 -0.15 -8.56 3.17
N CYS A 88 1.04 -8.48 3.78
CA CYS A 88 1.62 -7.21 4.18
C CYS A 88 2.47 -6.62 3.04
N HIS A 89 2.40 -5.31 2.86
CA HIS A 89 3.04 -4.60 1.75
C HIS A 89 4.13 -3.65 2.23
N ALA A 90 5.15 -3.48 1.39
CA ALA A 90 6.37 -2.75 1.76
C ALA A 90 6.17 -1.24 1.87
N MET A 91 5.23 -0.69 1.10
CA MET A 91 4.88 0.73 1.10
C MET A 91 3.47 0.94 0.54
N SER A 92 2.81 2.03 0.95
CA SER A 92 1.58 2.53 0.33
C SER A 92 1.45 4.03 0.59
N GLY A 93 1.26 4.82 -0.47
CA GLY A 93 1.14 6.28 -0.36
C GLY A 93 -0.08 6.73 0.46
N SER A 94 -1.26 6.20 0.15
CA SER A 94 -2.50 6.52 0.87
C SER A 94 -2.42 6.18 2.37
N ASN A 95 -1.81 5.03 2.71
CA ASN A 95 -1.61 4.64 4.10
C ASN A 95 -0.53 5.48 4.81
N ALA A 96 0.52 5.93 4.12
CA ALA A 96 1.50 6.87 4.67
C ALA A 96 0.87 8.25 4.98
N ILE A 97 -0.07 8.71 4.14
CA ILE A 97 -0.88 9.91 4.41
C ILE A 97 -1.75 9.69 5.67
N CYS A 98 -2.39 8.51 5.79
CA CYS A 98 -3.18 8.15 6.97
C CYS A 98 -2.33 8.13 8.25
N VAL A 99 -1.15 7.50 8.21
CA VAL A 99 -0.21 7.43 9.34
C VAL A 99 0.24 8.83 9.74
N THR A 100 0.68 9.65 8.80
CA THR A 100 1.10 11.03 9.06
C THR A 100 0.01 11.81 9.77
N THR A 101 -1.21 11.76 9.24
CA THR A 101 -2.37 12.45 9.80
C THR A 101 -2.67 11.95 11.22
N ALA A 102 -2.70 10.63 11.43
CA ALA A 102 -2.93 10.06 12.75
C ALA A 102 -1.84 10.44 13.76
N LEU A 103 -0.57 10.42 13.37
CA LEU A 103 0.55 10.76 14.24
C LEU A 103 0.46 12.21 14.73
N LEU A 104 0.16 13.14 13.83
CA LEU A 104 0.09 14.57 14.14
C LEU A 104 -1.17 14.90 14.94
N GLU A 105 -2.34 14.43 14.50
CA GLU A 105 -3.62 14.80 15.14
C GLU A 105 -3.86 14.06 16.47
N THR A 106 -3.21 12.92 16.71
CA THR A 106 -3.21 12.30 18.04
C THR A 106 -2.08 12.77 18.96
N GLY A 107 -1.24 13.69 18.50
CA GLY A 107 -0.14 14.26 19.29
C GLY A 107 1.02 13.29 19.57
N ARG A 108 1.10 12.16 18.84
CA ARG A 108 2.24 11.23 18.92
C ARG A 108 3.52 11.85 18.36
N VAL A 109 3.37 12.64 17.30
CA VAL A 109 4.41 13.53 16.79
C VAL A 109 3.95 14.96 17.01
N ALA A 110 4.83 15.81 17.52
CA ALA A 110 4.50 17.21 17.80
C ALA A 110 4.22 17.96 16.49
N MET A 111 2.99 18.43 16.32
CA MET A 111 2.59 19.25 15.18
C MET A 111 3.20 20.65 15.28
N ARG A 112 3.78 21.12 14.17
CA ARG A 112 4.28 22.47 13.95
C ARG A 112 3.52 23.11 12.78
N GLU A 113 3.14 24.37 12.95
CA GLU A 113 2.42 25.14 11.92
C GLU A 113 3.33 26.22 11.31
N PRO A 114 3.21 26.53 10.01
CA PRO A 114 2.25 25.97 9.05
C PRO A 114 2.67 24.61 8.45
N GLU A 115 3.86 24.13 8.77
CA GLU A 115 4.44 22.91 8.21
C GLU A 115 5.10 22.05 9.27
N THR A 116 4.79 20.75 9.26
CA THR A 116 5.53 19.73 10.01
C THR A 116 6.31 18.84 9.06
N ARG A 117 7.57 18.57 9.41
CA ARG A 117 8.45 17.64 8.69
C ARG A 117 8.71 16.43 9.57
N LEU A 118 8.64 15.25 8.97
CA LEU A 118 8.93 13.97 9.61
C LEU A 118 9.40 12.97 8.55
N VAL A 119 10.00 11.87 8.97
CA VAL A 119 10.46 10.79 8.10
C VAL A 119 9.86 9.48 8.60
N LEU A 120 9.11 8.79 7.72
CA LEU A 120 8.53 7.49 8.01
C LEU A 120 9.47 6.36 7.61
N ASP A 121 9.70 5.40 8.50
CA ASP A 121 10.45 4.17 8.22
C ASP A 121 9.51 3.11 7.60
N THR A 122 9.86 2.64 6.42
CA THR A 122 9.05 1.66 5.67
C THR A 122 9.95 0.53 5.18
N ALA A 123 9.37 -0.62 4.85
CA ALA A 123 10.17 -1.72 4.32
C ALA A 123 10.81 -1.37 2.98
N ALA A 124 10.19 -0.48 2.18
CA ALA A 124 10.76 0.06 0.94
C ALA A 124 11.81 1.16 1.16
N GLY A 125 11.96 1.66 2.39
CA GLY A 125 12.94 2.67 2.80
C GLY A 125 12.32 3.89 3.47
N PRO A 126 13.14 4.83 3.95
CA PRO A 126 12.67 6.05 4.58
C PRO A 126 11.87 6.92 3.60
N VAL A 127 10.77 7.51 4.08
CA VAL A 127 9.88 8.37 3.31
C VAL A 127 9.81 9.73 4.00
N PRO A 128 10.52 10.75 3.49
CA PRO A 128 10.35 12.12 3.94
C PRO A 128 8.93 12.62 3.70
N VAL A 129 8.40 13.32 4.69
CA VAL A 129 7.04 13.84 4.69
C VAL A 129 7.05 15.33 5.01
N LEU A 130 6.24 16.08 4.26
CA LEU A 130 5.87 17.45 4.55
C LEU A 130 4.36 17.53 4.74
N ALA A 131 3.92 17.81 5.96
CA ALA A 131 2.51 18.01 6.30
C ALA A 131 2.20 19.50 6.42
N THR A 132 1.20 19.98 5.68
CA THR A 132 0.62 21.31 5.88
C THR A 132 -0.37 21.25 7.03
N CYS A 133 -0.14 22.08 8.04
CA CYS A 133 -0.91 22.06 9.28
C CYS A 133 -1.51 23.43 9.58
N ARG A 134 -2.73 23.45 10.09
CA ARG A 134 -3.45 24.67 10.49
C ARG A 134 -4.45 24.36 11.59
N ALA A 135 -4.46 25.19 12.64
CA ALA A 135 -5.40 25.10 13.74
C ALA A 135 -5.49 23.68 14.36
N GLY A 136 -4.34 23.02 14.53
CA GLY A 136 -4.24 21.68 15.12
C GLY A 136 -4.66 20.53 14.19
N LYS A 137 -4.80 20.77 12.89
CA LYS A 137 -5.18 19.75 11.89
C LYS A 137 -4.11 19.56 10.82
N CYS A 138 -3.99 18.34 10.31
CA CYS A 138 -3.16 18.01 9.16
C CYS A 138 -4.02 18.12 7.88
N GLU A 139 -3.90 19.23 7.16
CA GLU A 139 -4.77 19.53 6.00
C GLU A 139 -4.28 18.86 4.71
N ARG A 140 -2.96 18.65 4.58
CA ARG A 140 -2.34 18.06 3.38
C ARG A 140 -1.05 17.35 3.75
N VAL A 141 -0.78 16.22 3.10
CA VAL A 141 0.47 15.48 3.23
C VAL A 141 1.14 15.38 1.86
N GLN A 142 2.44 15.68 1.81
CA GLN A 142 3.31 15.44 0.66
C GLN A 142 4.34 14.39 1.07
N LEU A 143 4.53 13.40 0.20
CA LEU A 143 5.46 12.30 0.41
C LEU A 143 6.56 12.36 -0.66
N ASP A 144 7.81 12.22 -0.24
CA ASP A 144 8.92 11.90 -1.14
C ASP A 144 9.08 10.38 -1.15
N MET A 145 8.49 9.73 -2.15
CA MET A 145 8.39 8.27 -2.21
C MET A 145 9.78 7.64 -2.45
N PRO A 146 9.98 6.37 -2.05
CA PRO A 146 11.20 5.64 -2.37
C PRO A 146 11.45 5.59 -3.88
N TRP A 147 12.70 5.31 -4.27
CA TRP A 147 13.11 5.26 -5.67
C TRP A 147 12.15 4.44 -6.50
N SER A 148 11.65 5.05 -7.57
CA SER A 148 10.71 4.44 -8.49
C SER A 148 11.38 4.24 -9.84
N PHE A 149 11.21 3.06 -10.44
CA PHE A 149 11.91 2.67 -11.66
C PHE A 149 11.09 1.69 -12.49
N VAL A 150 11.31 1.70 -13.81
CA VAL A 150 10.76 0.69 -14.71
C VAL A 150 11.62 -0.56 -14.62
N VAL A 151 10.97 -1.71 -14.42
CA VAL A 151 11.63 -3.02 -14.42
C VAL A 151 11.69 -3.55 -15.85
N GLU A 152 10.54 -3.56 -16.52
CA GLU A 152 10.40 -4.06 -17.88
C GLU A 152 9.24 -3.34 -18.56
N ASP A 153 9.38 -3.05 -19.86
CA ASP A 153 8.39 -2.36 -20.68
C ASP A 153 8.20 -3.14 -21.99
N GLY A 154 7.04 -2.97 -22.63
CA GLY A 154 6.69 -3.67 -23.87
C GLY A 154 6.39 -5.16 -23.69
N LEU A 155 5.86 -5.56 -22.51
CA LEU A 155 5.40 -6.93 -22.29
C LEU A 155 4.11 -7.18 -23.08
N SER A 156 4.04 -8.33 -23.74
CA SER A 156 2.85 -8.77 -24.48
C SER A 156 2.54 -10.23 -24.15
N PHE A 157 1.31 -10.51 -23.69
CA PHE A 157 0.90 -11.86 -23.34
C PHE A 157 -0.61 -12.10 -23.49
N GLU A 158 -1.00 -13.35 -23.77
CA GLU A 158 -2.40 -13.77 -23.81
C GLU A 158 -2.90 -14.13 -22.41
N VAL A 159 -4.10 -13.67 -22.07
CA VAL A 159 -4.84 -13.99 -20.84
C VAL A 159 -6.20 -14.55 -21.22
N GLU A 160 -6.56 -15.71 -20.66
CA GLU A 160 -7.85 -16.35 -20.93
C GLU A 160 -9.01 -15.40 -20.58
N GLY A 161 -9.93 -15.21 -21.54
CA GLY A 161 -11.09 -14.32 -21.39
C GLY A 161 -10.80 -12.82 -21.56
N GLN A 162 -9.53 -12.38 -21.58
CA GLN A 162 -9.15 -10.97 -21.83
C GLN A 162 -8.43 -10.78 -23.18
N GLY A 163 -7.86 -11.85 -23.74
CA GLY A 163 -7.08 -11.82 -24.98
C GLY A 163 -5.67 -11.29 -24.75
N ARG A 164 -5.12 -10.62 -25.77
CA ARG A 164 -3.77 -10.04 -25.73
C ARG A 164 -3.72 -8.81 -24.85
N VAL A 165 -2.84 -8.83 -23.85
CA VAL A 165 -2.55 -7.73 -22.93
C VAL A 165 -1.16 -7.20 -23.20
N GLU A 166 -1.07 -5.87 -23.32
CA GLU A 166 0.19 -5.12 -23.35
C GLU A 166 0.41 -4.45 -21.99
N ALA A 167 1.62 -4.57 -21.43
CA ALA A 167 1.90 -4.10 -20.08
C ALA A 167 3.35 -3.65 -19.87
N ALA A 168 3.58 -2.97 -18.74
CA ALA A 168 4.89 -2.71 -18.18
C ALA A 168 4.94 -3.12 -16.71
N ILE A 169 6.11 -3.49 -16.20
CA ILE A 169 6.33 -3.69 -14.77
C ILE A 169 7.16 -2.53 -14.25
N ALA A 170 6.71 -1.88 -13.19
CA ALA A 170 7.42 -0.79 -12.55
C ALA A 170 7.37 -0.91 -11.03
N PHE A 171 8.36 -0.34 -10.36
CA PHE A 171 8.40 -0.24 -8.91
C PHE A 171 8.10 1.21 -8.48
N GLY A 172 7.21 1.35 -7.48
CA GLY A 172 6.83 2.65 -6.89
C GLY A 172 6.65 2.58 -5.37
N GLY A 173 7.41 1.70 -4.71
CA GLY A 173 7.23 1.30 -3.31
C GLY A 173 6.74 -0.15 -3.17
N VAL A 174 5.98 -0.62 -4.17
CA VAL A 174 5.75 -2.04 -4.49
C VAL A 174 5.86 -2.22 -6.01
N PHE A 175 5.89 -3.45 -6.51
CA PHE A 175 5.84 -3.71 -7.94
C PHE A 175 4.41 -3.67 -8.46
N TYR A 176 4.21 -2.91 -9.54
CA TYR A 176 2.95 -2.77 -10.26
C TYR A 176 3.08 -3.37 -11.65
N LEU A 177 2.02 -4.02 -12.11
CA LEU A 177 1.77 -4.24 -13.52
C LEU A 177 0.91 -3.09 -14.05
N LEU A 178 1.46 -2.31 -14.98
CA LEU A 178 0.80 -1.15 -15.58
C LEU A 178 0.14 -1.57 -16.89
N VAL A 179 -1.16 -1.31 -17.03
CA VAL A 179 -1.96 -1.74 -18.20
C VAL A 179 -2.88 -0.60 -18.64
N GLU A 180 -2.91 -0.29 -19.94
CA GLU A 180 -3.87 0.68 -20.49
C GLU A 180 -5.27 0.03 -20.56
N ALA A 181 -6.30 0.70 -20.04
CA ALA A 181 -7.65 0.15 -19.95
C ALA A 181 -8.38 0.10 -21.31
N ALA A 182 -8.15 1.11 -22.16
CA ALA A 182 -8.92 1.29 -23.40
C ALA A 182 -8.76 0.13 -24.42
N PRO A 183 -7.55 -0.41 -24.68
CA PRO A 183 -7.39 -1.57 -25.57
C PRO A 183 -8.15 -2.82 -25.13
N LEU A 184 -8.46 -2.94 -23.84
CA LEU A 184 -9.24 -4.06 -23.27
C LEU A 184 -10.75 -3.78 -23.25
N GLY A 185 -11.21 -2.66 -23.80
CA GLY A 185 -12.61 -2.25 -23.75
C GLY A 185 -13.10 -1.96 -22.32
N LEU A 186 -12.19 -1.54 -21.45
CA LEU A 186 -12.45 -1.15 -20.07
C LEU A 186 -12.43 0.38 -19.95
N ASP A 187 -13.31 0.88 -19.08
CA ASP A 187 -13.38 2.30 -18.72
C ASP A 187 -13.25 2.44 -17.20
N ILE A 188 -12.48 3.45 -16.76
CA ILE A 188 -12.25 3.74 -15.35
C ILE A 188 -13.39 4.61 -14.84
N ALA A 189 -14.48 3.95 -14.44
CA ALA A 189 -15.67 4.59 -13.89
C ALA A 189 -16.25 3.77 -12.73
N PRO A 190 -16.97 4.38 -11.77
CA PRO A 190 -17.57 3.65 -10.64
C PRO A 190 -18.47 2.48 -11.08
N GLY A 191 -19.24 2.64 -12.16
CA GLY A 191 -20.09 1.57 -12.70
C GLY A 191 -19.33 0.37 -13.29
N SER A 192 -18.04 0.56 -13.61
CA SER A 192 -17.17 -0.47 -14.17
C SER A 192 -16.34 -1.21 -13.11
N ALA A 193 -16.42 -0.82 -11.83
CA ALA A 193 -15.53 -1.31 -10.78
C ALA A 193 -15.45 -2.85 -10.73
N ARG A 194 -16.59 -3.55 -10.83
CA ARG A 194 -16.60 -5.01 -10.85
C ARG A 194 -15.86 -5.60 -12.05
N ARG A 195 -16.08 -5.05 -13.26
CA ARG A 195 -15.40 -5.51 -14.48
C ARG A 195 -13.90 -5.26 -14.41
N LEU A 196 -13.49 -4.12 -13.85
CA LEU A 196 -12.08 -3.80 -13.62
C LEU A 196 -11.46 -4.80 -12.63
N VAL A 197 -12.13 -5.14 -11.54
CA VAL A 197 -11.63 -6.14 -10.59
C VAL A 197 -11.51 -7.51 -11.25
N GLU A 198 -12.55 -7.98 -11.93
CA GLU A 198 -12.56 -9.32 -12.56
C GLU A 198 -11.46 -9.43 -13.63
N ALA A 199 -11.35 -8.45 -14.54
CA ALA A 199 -10.30 -8.43 -15.54
C ALA A 199 -8.91 -8.25 -14.93
N GLY A 200 -8.77 -7.32 -14.00
CA GLY A 200 -7.50 -6.99 -13.36
C GLY A 200 -6.92 -8.15 -12.56
N MET A 201 -7.75 -8.89 -11.82
CA MET A 201 -7.31 -10.08 -11.10
C MET A 201 -6.85 -11.18 -12.06
N ALA A 202 -7.59 -11.45 -13.14
CA ALA A 202 -7.20 -12.46 -14.12
C ALA A 202 -5.86 -12.14 -14.80
N ILE A 203 -5.64 -10.87 -15.16
CA ILE A 203 -4.39 -10.40 -15.77
C ILE A 203 -3.24 -10.44 -14.76
N LEU A 204 -3.48 -9.98 -13.52
CA LEU A 204 -2.49 -9.96 -12.45
C LEU A 204 -2.01 -11.37 -12.11
N GLU A 205 -2.94 -12.33 -11.97
CA GLU A 205 -2.60 -13.73 -11.69
C GLU A 205 -1.74 -14.34 -12.80
N GLU A 206 -2.05 -14.05 -14.06
CA GLU A 206 -1.23 -14.53 -15.18
C GLU A 206 0.16 -13.87 -15.19
N ALA A 207 0.22 -12.58 -14.90
CA ALA A 207 1.50 -11.88 -14.81
C ALA A 207 2.36 -12.40 -13.65
N GLN A 208 1.78 -12.66 -12.47
CA GLN A 208 2.48 -13.21 -11.31
C GLN A 208 3.05 -14.62 -11.57
N ARG A 209 2.40 -15.41 -12.44
CA ARG A 209 2.94 -16.72 -12.88
C ARG A 209 4.19 -16.59 -13.76
N ARG A 210 4.28 -15.51 -14.54
CA ARG A 210 5.34 -15.29 -15.54
C ARG A 210 6.52 -14.49 -15.02
N TRP A 211 6.26 -13.50 -14.16
CA TRP A 211 7.25 -12.54 -13.71
C TRP A 211 7.24 -12.44 -12.18
N GLN A 212 8.44 -12.58 -11.61
CA GLN A 212 8.68 -12.42 -10.17
C GLN A 212 9.86 -11.45 -10.00
N PRO A 213 9.64 -10.13 -10.19
CA PRO A 213 10.69 -9.15 -9.99
C PRO A 213 11.14 -9.12 -8.53
N THR A 214 12.42 -8.87 -8.28
CA THR A 214 13.00 -8.70 -6.95
C THR A 214 13.62 -7.32 -6.85
N HIS A 215 13.40 -6.61 -5.74
CA HIS A 215 13.99 -5.30 -5.54
C HIS A 215 15.52 -5.39 -5.43
N PRO A 216 16.29 -4.59 -6.20
CA PRO A 216 17.74 -4.77 -6.33
C PRO A 216 18.51 -4.56 -5.02
N GLU A 217 18.00 -3.71 -4.13
CA GLU A 217 18.66 -3.37 -2.86
C GLU A 217 17.93 -3.90 -1.62
N ARG A 218 16.78 -4.56 -1.79
CA ARG A 218 15.89 -4.97 -0.69
C ARG A 218 15.31 -6.36 -0.95
N PRO A 219 16.12 -7.44 -0.76
CA PRO A 219 15.79 -8.82 -1.15
C PRO A 219 14.70 -9.51 -0.30
N GLY A 220 13.64 -8.78 0.10
CA GLY A 220 12.40 -9.33 0.64
C GLY A 220 11.16 -8.63 0.06
N ILE A 221 11.37 -7.76 -0.94
CA ILE A 221 10.31 -7.11 -1.71
C ILE A 221 10.36 -7.74 -3.10
N GLU A 222 9.37 -8.58 -3.38
CA GLU A 222 9.36 -9.48 -4.52
C GLU A 222 7.95 -9.63 -5.09
N GLY A 223 7.86 -9.98 -6.37
CA GLY A 223 6.60 -10.27 -7.04
C GLY A 223 5.78 -9.02 -7.33
N ILE A 224 4.89 -9.13 -8.32
CA ILE A 224 3.96 -8.06 -8.68
C ILE A 224 2.86 -8.00 -7.62
N ALA A 225 2.73 -6.88 -6.92
CA ALA A 225 1.72 -6.69 -5.86
C ALA A 225 0.34 -6.36 -6.45
N TYR A 226 0.30 -5.40 -7.37
CA TYR A 226 -0.96 -4.86 -7.90
C TYR A 226 -0.93 -4.71 -9.41
N LEU A 227 -2.11 -4.71 -10.01
CA LEU A 227 -2.30 -4.22 -11.38
C LEU A 227 -2.85 -2.80 -11.31
N MET A 228 -2.28 -1.86 -12.06
CA MET A 228 -2.82 -0.51 -12.21
C MET A 228 -3.32 -0.32 -13.63
N PHE A 229 -4.64 -0.19 -13.78
CA PHE A 229 -5.23 0.29 -15.01
C PHE A 229 -4.98 1.77 -15.16
N MET A 230 -4.55 2.19 -16.34
CA MET A 230 -4.35 3.58 -16.71
C MET A 230 -5.33 3.97 -17.81
N ALA A 231 -5.76 5.22 -17.77
CA ALA A 231 -6.54 5.84 -18.82
C ALA A 231 -6.26 7.35 -18.86
N GLU A 232 -6.74 8.01 -19.90
CA GLU A 232 -6.76 9.46 -20.00
C GLU A 232 -8.21 9.95 -20.00
N SER A 233 -8.52 10.88 -19.11
CA SER A 233 -9.84 11.49 -18.98
C SER A 233 -9.70 13.00 -18.83
N VAL A 234 -10.31 13.76 -19.75
CA VAL A 234 -10.31 15.24 -19.75
C VAL A 234 -8.89 15.84 -19.66
N GLY A 235 -7.93 15.26 -20.40
CA GLY A 235 -6.54 15.72 -20.41
C GLY A 235 -5.76 15.45 -19.12
N ARG A 236 -6.28 14.57 -18.25
CA ARG A 236 -5.60 14.09 -17.04
C ARG A 236 -5.50 12.57 -17.10
N ARG A 237 -4.34 12.03 -16.73
CA ARG A 237 -4.20 10.60 -16.47
C ARG A 237 -5.03 10.23 -15.24
N THR A 238 -5.84 9.18 -15.38
CA THR A 238 -6.59 8.55 -14.30
C THR A 238 -6.14 7.11 -14.17
N ASN A 239 -6.25 6.54 -12.97
CA ASN A 239 -5.91 5.14 -12.76
C ASN A 239 -6.92 4.44 -11.85
N ALA A 240 -6.89 3.12 -11.88
CA ALA A 240 -7.60 2.24 -10.96
C ALA A 240 -6.66 1.08 -10.62
N THR A 241 -6.25 0.98 -9.36
CA THR A 241 -5.36 -0.07 -8.89
C THR A 241 -6.19 -1.24 -8.37
N ILE A 242 -6.00 -2.41 -8.98
CA ILE A 242 -6.64 -3.66 -8.61
C ILE A 242 -5.75 -4.39 -7.63
N MET A 243 -6.29 -4.63 -6.44
CA MET A 243 -5.57 -5.20 -5.32
C MET A 243 -6.19 -6.55 -4.93
N PRO A 244 -5.37 -7.59 -4.72
CA PRO A 244 -5.88 -8.89 -4.29
C PRO A 244 -6.60 -8.83 -2.93
N PRO A 245 -7.63 -9.68 -2.70
CA PRO A 245 -8.19 -10.69 -3.60
C PRO A 245 -9.25 -10.15 -4.57
N GLY A 246 -9.41 -8.84 -4.70
CA GLY A 246 -10.36 -8.24 -5.63
C GLY A 246 -11.04 -6.99 -5.09
N ARG A 247 -10.29 -5.88 -5.02
CA ARG A 247 -10.82 -4.54 -4.76
C ARG A 247 -10.15 -3.51 -5.67
N VAL A 248 -10.73 -2.30 -5.71
CA VAL A 248 -10.20 -1.16 -6.46
C VAL A 248 -9.81 -0.04 -5.50
N ASP A 249 -8.59 0.46 -5.65
CA ASP A 249 -8.13 1.76 -5.14
C ASP A 249 -8.14 2.77 -6.31
N ARG A 250 -8.68 3.98 -6.09
CA ARG A 250 -8.94 4.99 -7.14
C ARG A 250 -8.82 6.43 -6.63
#